data_AF-A0A7V1AG05-F1
#
_entry.id   AF-A0A7V1AG05-F1
#
_cell.length_a   1.000
_cell.length_b   1.000
_cell.length_c   1.000
_cell.angle_alpha   90.00
_cell.angle_beta   90.00
_cell.angle_gamma   90.00
#
_symmetry.space_group_name_H-M   'P 1'
#
loop_
_entity.id
_entity.type
_entity.pdbx_description
1 polymer ?
#
loop_
_entity_poly.entity_id
_entity_poly.type
_entity_poly.pdbx_seq_one_letter_code
_entity_poly.pdbx_strand_id
1 'polypeptide(L)'
;MAIAANNENKNLILIFIVALSLRLLLFVAVTPWNDHVAKEIILTKEDAPYFHNTAILYTENMPPIAVATKPLYTYFIALLYYLFGYKPYVIIIPQLIMGSITCVFLYKIARHIVDEKIALFAGLFLAFEYSSILYANHLLGETMYIFLFIIHIYFLQKFLMGKNIRVLIYSAIFLGLSANVKPLSLYFPIFLTWPFFLYFRSNLRRGILSFIVLVSVFLLTIIPWMTRNYVKAGEFAFSFDSGGKAIEWFTPNLMNIIKPVDTHRHTWTAEEKRMMVEEAEHPGMSIAEVVRKYKRKNGVTAIRLARWQKQFHEGTLSADNFPIDRNRGYWGTEIQDQGIPITKRIINAILADTKKYIGNTYRFFASLDSGSYPQILGLPVYRMDEKDWDKGLVHMVKVTIQEKTMIEWFFMCLSASVLLYLYSMSCYGIYVSLRKKEFIKIVLFISVILLCTLPAVARFSSTVAPRYRIPIIPYLIILSCYGLAALKCRFRKSTTVEAQTLDSTL
;
A
#
# COMPACT_ATOMS: atom_id res chain seq x y z
N MET A 1 -28.72 2.98 -27.71
CA MET A 1 -28.33 2.39 -26.40
C MET A 1 -27.68 1.01 -26.56
N ALA A 2 -28.26 0.07 -27.31
CA ALA A 2 -27.68 -1.27 -27.53
C ALA A 2 -26.26 -1.25 -28.17
N ILE A 3 -26.01 -0.41 -29.17
CA ILE A 3 -24.68 -0.28 -29.82
C ILE A 3 -23.62 0.25 -28.83
N ALA A 4 -23.98 1.24 -28.00
CA ALA A 4 -23.06 1.79 -26.99
C ALA A 4 -22.75 0.78 -25.85
N ALA A 5 -23.75 -0.01 -25.44
CA ALA A 5 -23.55 -1.11 -24.50
C ALA A 5 -22.69 -2.25 -25.11
N ASN A 6 -22.83 -2.51 -26.40
CA ASN A 6 -22.01 -3.48 -27.12
C ASN A 6 -20.53 -3.04 -27.20
N ASN A 7 -20.28 -1.76 -27.50
CA ASN A 7 -18.91 -1.21 -27.50
C ASN A 7 -18.27 -1.18 -26.12
N GLU A 8 -19.04 -0.92 -25.07
CA GLU A 8 -18.57 -1.06 -23.68
C GLU A 8 -18.09 -2.48 -23.41
N ASN A 9 -18.94 -3.48 -23.65
CA ASN A 9 -18.61 -4.87 -23.36
C ASN A 9 -17.37 -5.33 -24.13
N LYS A 10 -17.23 -4.92 -25.40
CA LYS A 10 -16.02 -5.17 -26.19
C LYS A 10 -14.77 -4.57 -25.54
N ASN A 11 -14.83 -3.33 -25.06
CA ASN A 11 -13.71 -2.68 -24.38
C ASN A 11 -13.36 -3.37 -23.06
N LEU A 12 -14.36 -3.77 -22.26
CA LEU A 12 -14.13 -4.50 -21.01
C LEU A 12 -13.41 -5.83 -21.26
N ILE A 13 -13.87 -6.59 -22.27
CA ILE A 13 -13.26 -7.86 -22.68
C ILE A 13 -11.84 -7.64 -23.20
N LEU A 14 -11.65 -6.65 -24.08
CA LEU A 14 -10.33 -6.31 -24.64
C LEU A 14 -9.32 -5.99 -23.52
N ILE A 15 -9.69 -5.09 -22.60
CA ILE A 15 -8.81 -4.72 -21.49
C ILE A 15 -8.47 -5.94 -20.64
N PHE A 16 -9.47 -6.76 -20.30
CA PHE A 16 -9.25 -7.95 -19.47
C PHE A 16 -8.32 -8.96 -20.16
N ILE A 17 -8.56 -9.27 -21.43
CA ILE A 17 -7.75 -10.23 -22.19
C ILE A 17 -6.32 -9.70 -22.33
N VAL A 18 -6.12 -8.45 -22.74
CA VAL A 18 -4.77 -7.87 -22.86
C VAL A 18 -4.04 -7.89 -21.50
N ALA A 19 -4.70 -7.44 -20.43
CA ALA A 19 -4.12 -7.41 -19.10
C ALA A 19 -3.75 -8.80 -18.58
N LEU A 20 -4.60 -9.80 -18.83
CA LEU A 20 -4.38 -11.18 -18.41
C LEU A 20 -3.27 -11.83 -19.25
N SER A 21 -3.27 -11.65 -20.57
CA SER A 21 -2.24 -12.19 -21.46
C SER A 21 -0.85 -11.67 -21.11
N LEU A 22 -0.69 -10.36 -20.85
CA LEU A 22 0.62 -9.80 -20.44
C LEU A 22 1.10 -10.38 -19.10
N ARG A 23 0.18 -10.55 -18.15
CA ARG A 23 0.47 -11.12 -16.83
C ARG A 23 0.82 -12.61 -16.91
N LEU A 24 0.09 -13.36 -17.73
CA LEU A 24 0.37 -14.77 -18.02
C LEU A 24 1.67 -14.96 -18.78
N LEU A 25 2.00 -14.06 -19.70
CA LEU A 25 3.27 -14.10 -20.42
C LEU A 25 4.45 -14.01 -19.45
N LEU A 26 4.40 -13.05 -18.51
CA LEU A 26 5.43 -12.95 -17.47
C LEU A 26 5.42 -14.17 -16.53
N PHE A 27 4.23 -14.63 -16.12
CA PHE A 27 4.08 -15.83 -15.30
C PHE A 27 4.75 -17.04 -15.94
N VAL A 28 4.53 -17.27 -17.24
CA VAL A 28 5.15 -18.37 -17.96
C VAL A 28 6.65 -18.17 -18.12
N ALA A 29 7.10 -16.95 -18.43
CA ALA A 29 8.52 -16.62 -18.59
C ALA A 29 9.32 -16.79 -17.30
N VAL A 30 8.74 -16.48 -16.14
CA VAL A 30 9.39 -16.64 -14.83
C VAL A 30 9.45 -18.11 -14.41
N THR A 31 8.56 -18.98 -14.90
CA THR A 31 8.48 -20.40 -14.53
C THR A 31 8.35 -20.63 -13.01
N PRO A 32 7.34 -20.03 -12.33
CA PRO A 32 7.20 -20.07 -10.87
C PRO A 32 6.92 -21.46 -10.29
N TRP A 33 6.71 -22.46 -11.15
CA TRP A 33 6.60 -23.88 -10.79
C TRP A 33 7.96 -24.58 -10.61
N ASN A 34 9.06 -23.94 -10.97
CA ASN A 34 10.40 -24.43 -10.68
C ASN A 34 10.77 -24.10 -9.22
N ASP A 35 11.18 -25.11 -8.45
CA ASP A 35 11.51 -24.97 -7.02
C ASP A 35 12.61 -23.94 -6.74
N HIS A 36 13.61 -23.85 -7.62
CA HIS A 36 14.69 -22.87 -7.48
C HIS A 36 14.17 -21.44 -7.63
N VAL A 37 13.32 -21.18 -8.64
CA VAL A 37 12.67 -19.87 -8.84
C VAL A 37 11.75 -19.54 -7.68
N ALA A 38 10.93 -20.51 -7.24
CA ALA A 38 10.00 -20.31 -6.14
C ALA A 38 10.74 -19.90 -4.86
N LYS A 39 11.81 -20.62 -4.51
CA LYS A 39 12.59 -20.38 -3.29
C LYS A 39 13.44 -19.12 -3.39
N GLU A 40 14.18 -18.93 -4.49
CA GLU A 40 15.22 -17.90 -4.56
C GLU A 40 14.74 -16.55 -5.09
N ILE A 41 13.63 -16.52 -5.84
CA ILE A 41 13.12 -15.29 -6.47
C ILE A 41 11.79 -14.87 -5.87
N ILE A 42 10.84 -15.78 -5.73
CA ILE A 42 9.45 -15.45 -5.33
C ILE A 42 9.32 -15.30 -3.82
N LEU A 43 9.93 -16.21 -3.04
CA LEU A 43 9.76 -16.31 -1.60
C LEU A 43 10.87 -15.65 -0.76
N THR A 44 11.95 -15.14 -1.35
CA THR A 44 13.10 -14.60 -0.58
C THR A 44 12.94 -13.16 -0.14
N LYS A 45 12.10 -12.37 -0.80
CA LYS A 45 12.14 -10.91 -0.66
C LYS A 45 10.89 -10.34 -0.01
N GLU A 46 11.14 -9.22 0.67
CA GLU A 46 10.11 -8.37 1.24
C GLU A 46 9.18 -9.12 2.22
N ASP A 47 7.86 -9.00 2.09
CA ASP A 47 6.88 -9.64 2.97
C ASP A 47 6.50 -11.07 2.50
N ALA A 48 6.99 -11.52 1.33
CA ALA A 48 6.62 -12.83 0.77
C ALA A 48 6.95 -14.04 1.67
N PRO A 49 8.17 -14.16 2.24
CA PRO A 49 8.46 -15.29 3.14
C PRO A 49 7.57 -15.27 4.39
N TYR A 50 7.28 -14.07 4.91
CA TYR A 50 6.37 -13.91 6.05
C TYR A 50 4.96 -14.44 5.73
N PHE A 51 4.40 -14.07 4.58
CA PHE A 51 3.07 -14.52 4.18
C PHE A 51 3.02 -16.02 3.89
N HIS A 52 4.04 -16.56 3.21
CA HIS A 52 4.14 -17.99 2.93
C HIS A 52 4.21 -18.82 4.21
N ASN A 53 5.16 -18.51 5.11
CA ASN A 53 5.33 -19.24 6.37
C ASN A 53 4.10 -19.14 7.26
N THR A 54 3.51 -17.95 7.38
CA THR A 54 2.32 -17.78 8.22
C THR A 54 1.11 -18.54 7.67
N ALA A 55 0.95 -18.59 6.36
CA ALA A 55 -0.13 -19.35 5.74
C ALA A 55 -0.01 -20.87 5.98
N ILE A 56 1.22 -21.42 5.94
CA ILE A 56 1.48 -22.82 6.29
C ILE A 56 1.11 -23.11 7.74
N LEU A 57 1.46 -22.21 8.68
CA LEU A 57 1.04 -22.37 10.07
C LEU A 57 -0.48 -22.41 10.22
N TYR A 58 -1.22 -21.58 9.46
CA TYR A 58 -2.68 -21.62 9.46
C TYR A 58 -3.23 -22.95 8.92
N THR A 59 -2.64 -23.53 7.88
CA THR A 59 -3.08 -24.81 7.32
C THR A 59 -2.81 -25.99 8.25
N GLU A 60 -1.78 -25.89 9.08
CA GLU A 60 -1.39 -26.92 10.06
C GLU A 60 -2.09 -26.74 11.43
N ASN A 61 -3.09 -25.86 11.51
CA ASN A 61 -3.79 -25.48 12.74
C ASN A 61 -2.87 -24.98 13.86
N MET A 62 -1.66 -24.52 13.52
CA MET A 62 -0.72 -23.95 14.47
C MET A 62 -1.08 -22.48 14.70
N PRO A 63 -1.16 -21.99 15.96
CA PRO A 63 -1.63 -20.64 16.25
C PRO A 63 -0.59 -19.59 15.79
N PRO A 64 -0.88 -18.76 14.77
CA PRO A 64 0.10 -17.77 14.30
C PRO A 64 0.18 -16.58 15.26
N ILE A 65 1.28 -15.82 15.16
CA ILE A 65 1.50 -14.60 15.94
C ILE A 65 0.34 -13.63 15.69
N ALA A 66 -0.51 -13.48 16.71
CA ALA A 66 -1.85 -12.95 16.54
C ALA A 66 -1.91 -11.48 16.12
N VAL A 67 -0.96 -10.64 16.56
CA VAL A 67 -0.99 -9.18 16.33
C VAL A 67 -0.19 -8.75 15.08
N ALA A 68 0.68 -9.61 14.57
CA ALA A 68 1.53 -9.28 13.41
C ALA A 68 0.82 -9.47 12.07
N THR A 69 -0.25 -10.26 12.04
CA THR A 69 -0.83 -10.77 10.80
C THR A 69 -1.79 -9.78 10.15
N LYS A 70 -1.63 -9.61 8.83
CA LYS A 70 -2.61 -8.95 7.95
C LYS A 70 -3.58 -10.05 7.49
N PRO A 71 -4.82 -10.10 8.01
CA PRO A 71 -5.61 -11.33 8.02
C PRO A 71 -6.00 -11.81 6.63
N LEU A 72 -6.64 -10.96 5.82
CA LEU A 72 -7.35 -11.42 4.63
C LEU A 72 -6.41 -12.04 3.59
N TYR A 73 -5.25 -11.43 3.35
CA TYR A 73 -4.28 -11.96 2.39
C TYR A 73 -3.65 -13.27 2.89
N THR A 74 -3.38 -13.38 4.19
CA THR A 74 -2.80 -14.60 4.77
C THR A 74 -3.81 -15.76 4.75
N TYR A 75 -5.08 -15.49 5.07
CA TYR A 75 -6.15 -16.49 4.97
C TYR A 75 -6.42 -16.91 3.52
N PHE A 76 -6.34 -15.95 2.58
CA PHE A 76 -6.43 -16.24 1.15
C PHE A 76 -5.34 -17.23 0.71
N ILE A 77 -4.09 -17.02 1.13
CA ILE A 77 -2.99 -17.96 0.86
C ILE A 77 -3.24 -19.31 1.53
N ALA A 78 -3.57 -19.30 2.82
CA ALA A 78 -3.79 -20.52 3.60
C ALA A 78 -4.90 -21.40 2.99
N LEU A 79 -6.02 -20.81 2.56
CA LEU A 79 -7.09 -21.52 1.89
C LEU A 79 -6.62 -22.19 0.60
N LEU A 80 -5.85 -21.49 -0.23
CA LEU A 80 -5.35 -22.04 -1.48
C LEU A 80 -4.28 -23.12 -1.26
N TYR A 81 -3.43 -22.95 -0.26
CA TYR A 81 -2.47 -23.96 0.16
C TYR A 81 -3.15 -25.21 0.71
N TYR A 82 -4.24 -25.05 1.47
CA TYR A 82 -5.04 -26.18 1.93
C TYR A 82 -5.66 -26.97 0.77
N LEU A 83 -6.13 -26.28 -0.28
CA LEU A 83 -6.82 -26.93 -1.41
C LEU A 83 -5.86 -27.52 -2.45
N PHE A 84 -4.71 -26.88 -2.70
CA PHE A 84 -3.85 -27.21 -3.86
C PHE A 84 -2.38 -27.48 -3.49
N GLY A 85 -2.03 -27.43 -2.19
CA GLY A 85 -0.68 -27.63 -1.67
C GLY A 85 0.18 -26.37 -1.60
N TYR A 86 1.35 -26.48 -0.95
CA TYR A 86 2.25 -25.37 -0.61
C TYR A 86 3.08 -24.87 -1.79
N LYS A 87 2.41 -24.35 -2.83
CA LYS A 87 3.04 -23.95 -4.09
C LYS A 87 2.74 -22.48 -4.40
N PRO A 88 3.73 -21.57 -4.42
CA PRO A 88 3.49 -20.13 -4.58
C PRO A 88 2.70 -19.75 -5.84
N TYR A 89 2.89 -20.49 -6.94
CA TYR A 89 2.18 -20.22 -8.20
C TYR A 89 0.66 -20.39 -8.12
N VAL A 90 0.15 -21.22 -7.19
CA VAL A 90 -1.29 -21.36 -6.93
C VAL A 90 -1.89 -20.04 -6.46
N ILE A 91 -1.12 -19.22 -5.74
CA ILE A 91 -1.53 -17.91 -5.23
C ILE A 91 -1.43 -16.85 -6.33
N ILE A 92 -0.38 -16.94 -7.15
CA ILE A 92 -0.12 -16.00 -8.22
C ILE A 92 -1.24 -16.04 -9.26
N ILE A 93 -1.74 -17.21 -9.66
CA ILE A 93 -2.77 -17.33 -10.71
C ILE A 93 -4.03 -16.47 -10.42
N PRO A 94 -4.71 -16.58 -9.26
CA PRO A 94 -5.82 -15.69 -8.94
C PRO A 94 -5.41 -14.22 -8.82
N GLN A 95 -4.19 -13.91 -8.38
CA GLN A 95 -3.69 -12.52 -8.37
C GLN A 95 -3.59 -11.94 -9.78
N LEU A 96 -3.20 -12.72 -10.78
CA LEU A 96 -3.17 -12.26 -12.18
C LEU A 96 -4.57 -11.84 -12.62
N ILE A 97 -5.59 -12.63 -12.27
CA ILE A 97 -7.00 -12.34 -12.56
C ILE A 97 -7.45 -11.06 -11.83
N MET A 98 -7.14 -10.93 -10.54
CA MET A 98 -7.44 -9.71 -9.76
C MET A 98 -6.78 -8.47 -10.36
N GLY A 99 -5.52 -8.57 -10.78
CA GLY A 99 -4.79 -7.52 -11.48
C GLY A 99 -5.46 -7.12 -12.79
N SER A 100 -5.90 -8.08 -13.60
CA SER A 100 -6.61 -7.82 -14.85
C SER A 100 -7.98 -7.19 -14.66
N ILE A 101 -8.74 -7.63 -13.64
CA ILE A 101 -10.03 -7.03 -13.30
C ILE A 101 -9.85 -5.60 -12.77
N THR A 102 -8.73 -5.31 -12.09
CA THR A 102 -8.38 -3.95 -11.65
C THR A 102 -8.32 -2.98 -12.84
N CYS A 103 -7.70 -3.37 -13.95
CA CYS A 103 -7.66 -2.59 -15.20
C CYS A 103 -9.07 -2.29 -15.74
N VAL A 104 -9.98 -3.26 -15.65
CA VAL A 104 -11.39 -3.11 -16.07
C VAL A 104 -12.13 -2.10 -15.20
N PHE A 105 -11.97 -2.16 -13.87
CA PHE A 105 -12.58 -1.17 -12.96
C PHE A 105 -12.00 0.23 -13.16
N LEU A 106 -10.70 0.33 -13.46
CA LEU A 106 -10.07 1.61 -13.80
C LEU A 106 -10.74 2.26 -15.03
N TYR A 107 -10.98 1.49 -16.10
CA TYR A 107 -11.75 1.94 -17.26
C TYR A 107 -13.14 2.44 -16.87
N LYS A 108 -13.87 1.65 -16.07
CA LYS A 108 -15.23 2.02 -15.63
C LYS A 108 -15.25 3.34 -14.85
N ILE A 109 -14.29 3.55 -13.96
CA ILE A 109 -14.14 4.79 -13.20
C ILE A 109 -13.81 5.96 -14.13
N ALA A 110 -12.84 5.77 -15.03
CA ALA A 110 -12.38 6.78 -15.96
C ALA A 110 -13.48 7.22 -16.93
N ARG A 111 -14.32 6.30 -17.42
CA ARG A 111 -15.41 6.60 -18.36
C ARG A 111 -16.49 7.52 -17.80
N HIS A 112 -16.63 7.61 -16.49
CA HIS A 112 -17.52 8.58 -15.83
C HIS A 112 -16.89 9.98 -15.69
N ILE A 113 -15.64 10.15 -16.11
CA ILE A 113 -14.83 11.36 -15.94
C ILE A 113 -14.39 11.91 -17.31
N VAL A 114 -14.03 11.03 -18.25
CA VAL A 114 -13.51 11.36 -19.58
C VAL A 114 -14.23 10.60 -20.69
N ASP A 115 -13.97 10.95 -21.95
CA ASP A 115 -14.52 10.23 -23.09
C ASP A 115 -14.03 8.78 -23.17
N GLU A 116 -14.78 7.95 -23.90
CA GLU A 116 -14.56 6.50 -23.99
C GLU A 116 -13.17 6.11 -24.49
N LYS A 117 -12.57 6.88 -25.42
CA LYS A 117 -11.24 6.55 -25.96
C LYS A 117 -10.16 6.77 -24.90
N ILE A 118 -10.25 7.87 -24.16
CA ILE A 118 -9.31 8.15 -23.06
C ILE A 118 -9.54 7.18 -21.89
N ALA A 119 -10.79 6.80 -21.61
CA ALA A 119 -11.08 5.78 -20.61
C ALA A 119 -10.49 4.42 -20.99
N LEU A 120 -10.63 3.99 -22.26
CA LEU A 120 -10.02 2.76 -22.78
C LEU A 120 -8.51 2.80 -22.63
N PHE A 121 -7.88 3.92 -22.98
CA PHE A 121 -6.46 4.15 -22.77
C PHE A 121 -6.09 4.02 -21.29
N ALA A 122 -6.87 4.53 -20.35
CA ALA A 122 -6.59 4.38 -18.91
C ALA A 122 -6.48 2.91 -18.47
N GLY A 123 -7.46 2.09 -18.87
CA GLY A 123 -7.49 0.66 -18.56
C GLY A 123 -6.31 -0.10 -19.19
N LEU A 124 -6.02 0.16 -20.46
CA LEU A 124 -4.88 -0.43 -21.16
C LEU A 124 -3.55 0.07 -20.59
N PHE A 125 -3.43 1.34 -20.21
CA PHE A 125 -2.21 1.89 -19.62
C PHE A 125 -1.83 1.14 -18.35
N LEU A 126 -2.79 0.88 -17.44
CA LEU A 126 -2.53 0.03 -16.27
C LEU A 126 -2.26 -1.43 -16.65
N ALA A 127 -2.84 -1.93 -17.75
CA ALA A 127 -2.57 -3.28 -18.23
C ALA A 127 -1.11 -3.46 -18.66
N PHE A 128 -0.53 -2.44 -19.30
CA PHE A 128 0.88 -2.37 -19.73
C PHE A 128 1.82 -1.80 -18.66
N GLU A 129 1.28 -1.28 -17.55
CA GLU A 129 2.10 -0.73 -16.48
C GLU A 129 2.88 -1.87 -15.82
N TYR A 130 4.18 -1.88 -16.10
CA TYR A 130 5.09 -2.97 -15.82
C TYR A 130 5.19 -3.32 -14.34
N SER A 131 5.13 -2.33 -13.42
CA SER A 131 5.10 -2.61 -11.98
C SER A 131 3.87 -3.43 -11.62
N SER A 132 2.69 -3.06 -12.10
CA SER A 132 1.44 -3.81 -11.85
C SER A 132 1.52 -5.25 -12.35
N ILE A 133 2.16 -5.50 -13.50
CA ILE A 133 2.37 -6.86 -14.03
C ILE A 133 3.31 -7.66 -13.12
N LEU A 134 4.40 -7.03 -12.68
CA LEU A 134 5.44 -7.64 -11.86
C LEU A 134 4.91 -8.04 -10.48
N TYR A 135 4.30 -7.10 -9.74
CA TYR A 135 3.82 -7.36 -8.38
C TYR A 135 2.57 -8.26 -8.37
N ALA A 136 1.87 -8.42 -9.50
CA ALA A 136 0.87 -9.48 -9.65
C ALA A 136 1.50 -10.89 -9.66
N ASN A 137 2.76 -11.01 -10.09
CA ASN A 137 3.54 -12.24 -10.15
C ASN A 137 4.35 -12.54 -8.88
N HIS A 138 4.20 -11.76 -7.82
CA HIS A 138 4.82 -12.00 -6.52
C HIS A 138 3.80 -12.35 -5.44
N LEU A 139 4.24 -13.11 -4.43
CA LEU A 139 3.42 -13.46 -3.27
C LEU A 139 3.32 -12.28 -2.30
N LEU A 140 2.59 -11.25 -2.73
CA LEU A 140 2.47 -9.96 -2.07
C LEU A 140 1.01 -9.47 -2.06
N GLY A 141 0.60 -8.82 -0.96
CA GLY A 141 -0.79 -8.37 -0.76
C GLY A 141 -1.20 -7.15 -1.61
N GLU A 142 -0.27 -6.54 -2.32
CA GLU A 142 -0.41 -5.33 -3.14
C GLU A 142 -1.52 -5.48 -4.17
N THR A 143 -1.51 -6.58 -4.93
CA THR A 143 -2.47 -6.81 -6.01
C THR A 143 -3.90 -6.97 -5.48
N MET A 144 -4.07 -7.76 -4.41
CA MET A 144 -5.35 -7.95 -3.75
C MET A 144 -5.85 -6.64 -3.12
N TYR A 145 -4.96 -5.87 -2.50
CA TYR A 145 -5.29 -4.56 -1.93
C TYR A 145 -5.84 -3.61 -3.00
N ILE A 146 -5.11 -3.45 -4.11
CA ILE A 146 -5.49 -2.53 -5.19
C ILE A 146 -6.81 -2.97 -5.82
N PHE A 147 -6.99 -4.27 -6.04
CA PHE A 147 -8.24 -4.84 -6.56
C PHE A 147 -9.44 -4.50 -5.67
N LEU A 148 -9.36 -4.77 -4.36
CA LEU A 148 -10.45 -4.47 -3.43
C LEU A 148 -10.69 -2.96 -3.32
N PHE A 149 -9.61 -2.17 -3.26
CA PHE A 149 -9.69 -0.73 -3.07
C PHE A 149 -10.21 -0.01 -4.32
N ILE A 150 -9.89 -0.47 -5.54
CA ILE A 150 -10.46 0.12 -6.76
C ILE A 150 -11.96 -0.17 -6.90
N ILE A 151 -12.42 -1.35 -6.45
CA ILE A 151 -13.84 -1.69 -6.41
C ILE A 151 -14.56 -0.79 -5.40
N HIS A 152 -13.96 -0.56 -4.23
CA HIS A 152 -14.46 0.41 -3.25
C HIS A 152 -14.67 1.80 -3.89
N ILE A 153 -13.65 2.31 -4.61
CA ILE A 153 -13.70 3.62 -5.27
C ILE A 153 -14.76 3.66 -6.39
N TYR A 154 -14.89 2.58 -7.17
CA TYR A 154 -15.93 2.46 -8.19
C TYR A 154 -17.35 2.58 -7.59
N PHE A 155 -17.63 1.82 -6.53
CA PHE A 155 -18.93 1.90 -5.85
C PHE A 155 -19.13 3.23 -5.13
N LEU A 156 -18.08 3.82 -4.56
CA LEU A 156 -18.15 5.16 -3.96
C LEU A 156 -18.53 6.20 -5.00
N GLN A 157 -17.90 6.18 -6.18
CA GLN A 157 -18.22 7.06 -7.29
C GLN A 157 -19.68 6.88 -7.76
N LYS A 158 -20.13 5.63 -7.95
CA LYS A 158 -21.53 5.35 -8.29
C LYS A 158 -22.51 5.84 -7.24
N PHE A 159 -22.20 5.66 -5.95
CA PHE A 159 -23.01 6.21 -4.87
C PHE A 159 -23.05 7.73 -4.93
N LEU A 160 -21.90 8.39 -5.14
CA LEU A 160 -21.86 9.85 -5.22
C LEU A 160 -22.73 10.36 -6.37
N MET A 161 -22.80 9.66 -7.50
CA MET A 161 -23.65 10.02 -8.64
C MET A 161 -25.14 9.69 -8.45
N GLY A 162 -25.46 8.50 -7.95
CA GLY A 162 -26.85 7.99 -7.90
C GLY A 162 -27.53 8.04 -6.53
N LYS A 163 -26.81 8.33 -5.45
CA LYS A 163 -27.28 8.39 -4.05
C LYS A 163 -27.96 7.11 -3.51
N ASN A 164 -27.74 5.96 -4.15
CA ASN A 164 -28.30 4.68 -3.70
C ASN A 164 -27.47 4.07 -2.55
N ILE A 165 -28.08 3.93 -1.37
CA ILE A 165 -27.40 3.44 -0.17
C ILE A 165 -26.88 2.00 -0.29
N ARG A 166 -27.55 1.13 -1.07
CA ARG A 166 -27.09 -0.24 -1.29
C ARG A 166 -25.72 -0.26 -1.97
N VAL A 167 -25.49 0.70 -2.88
CA VAL A 167 -24.19 0.88 -3.55
C VAL A 167 -23.12 1.34 -2.56
N LEU A 168 -23.47 2.19 -1.61
CA LEU A 168 -22.56 2.62 -0.54
C LEU A 168 -22.17 1.48 0.40
N ILE A 169 -23.10 0.57 0.70
CA ILE A 169 -22.81 -0.62 1.51
C ILE A 169 -21.74 -1.47 0.82
N TYR A 170 -21.87 -1.75 -0.49
CA TYR A 170 -20.81 -2.45 -1.22
C TYR A 170 -19.48 -1.70 -1.15
N SER A 171 -19.50 -0.38 -1.35
CA SER A 171 -18.29 0.45 -1.20
C SER A 171 -17.63 0.25 0.18
N ALA A 172 -18.41 0.33 1.26
CA ALA A 172 -17.90 0.18 2.62
C ALA A 172 -17.38 -1.24 2.94
N ILE A 173 -18.03 -2.29 2.42
CA ILE A 173 -17.55 -3.67 2.54
C ILE A 173 -16.17 -3.81 1.88
N PHE A 174 -16.03 -3.36 0.63
CA PHE A 174 -14.75 -3.46 -0.08
C PHE A 174 -13.64 -2.63 0.55
N LEU A 175 -13.95 -1.48 1.15
CA LEU A 175 -13.00 -0.70 1.95
C LEU A 175 -12.53 -1.48 3.19
N GLY A 176 -13.46 -2.15 3.83
CA GLY A 176 -13.22 -3.02 4.96
C GLY A 176 -12.31 -4.20 4.62
N LEU A 177 -12.61 -4.89 3.53
CA LEU A 177 -11.80 -5.98 3.01
C LEU A 177 -10.39 -5.49 2.61
N SER A 178 -10.26 -4.32 1.98
CA SER A 178 -8.94 -3.76 1.65
C SER A 178 -8.13 -3.42 2.90
N ALA A 179 -8.78 -2.94 3.98
CA ALA A 179 -8.13 -2.74 5.27
C ALA A 179 -7.57 -4.04 5.87
N ASN A 180 -8.30 -5.15 5.72
CA ASN A 180 -7.87 -6.48 6.13
C ASN A 180 -6.70 -7.04 5.30
N VAL A 181 -6.36 -6.43 4.15
CA VAL A 181 -5.13 -6.72 3.40
C VAL A 181 -4.01 -5.75 3.80
N LYS A 182 -4.27 -4.43 3.77
CA LYS A 182 -3.33 -3.41 4.23
C LYS A 182 -4.02 -2.43 5.19
N PRO A 183 -3.50 -2.24 6.41
CA PRO A 183 -4.04 -1.30 7.41
C PRO A 183 -4.12 0.15 6.93
N LEU A 184 -3.48 0.48 5.82
CA LEU A 184 -3.57 1.77 5.18
C LEU A 184 -5.02 2.24 4.97
N SER A 185 -5.92 1.34 4.55
CA SER A 185 -7.33 1.70 4.35
C SER A 185 -8.06 2.09 5.64
N LEU A 186 -7.51 1.81 6.83
CA LEU A 186 -8.09 2.25 8.11
C LEU A 186 -8.21 3.78 8.19
N TYR A 187 -7.28 4.49 7.56
CA TYR A 187 -7.26 5.95 7.58
C TYR A 187 -8.13 6.57 6.49
N PHE A 188 -8.62 5.79 5.52
CA PHE A 188 -9.37 6.33 4.38
C PHE A 188 -10.65 7.08 4.77
N PRO A 189 -11.52 6.60 5.70
CA PRO A 189 -12.68 7.36 6.15
C PRO A 189 -12.30 8.74 6.71
N ILE A 190 -11.16 8.85 7.41
CA ILE A 190 -10.65 10.11 7.95
C ILE A 190 -10.34 11.08 6.81
N PHE A 191 -9.53 10.65 5.82
CA PHE A 191 -9.19 11.47 4.65
C PHE A 191 -10.40 11.77 3.74
N LEU A 192 -11.44 10.94 3.79
CA LEU A 192 -12.69 11.12 3.05
C LEU A 192 -13.61 12.17 3.71
N THR A 193 -13.51 12.41 5.01
CA THR A 193 -14.42 13.27 5.80
C THR A 193 -14.66 14.63 5.14
N TRP A 194 -13.60 15.41 4.92
CA TRP A 194 -13.70 16.75 4.32
C TRP A 194 -14.32 16.75 2.91
N PRO A 195 -13.80 16.01 1.90
CA PRO A 195 -14.39 16.02 0.57
C PRO A 195 -15.82 15.49 0.54
N PHE A 196 -16.15 14.54 1.42
CA PHE A 196 -17.48 13.96 1.49
C PHE A 196 -18.51 14.97 2.01
N PHE A 197 -18.23 15.66 3.12
CA PHE A 197 -19.15 16.67 3.62
C PHE A 197 -19.22 17.91 2.73
N LEU A 198 -18.13 18.25 2.04
CA LEU A 198 -18.15 19.28 1.01
C LEU A 198 -19.05 18.89 -0.18
N TYR A 199 -19.04 17.61 -0.60
CA TYR A 199 -19.97 17.08 -1.60
C TYR A 199 -21.42 17.30 -1.17
N PHE A 200 -21.75 16.97 0.09
CA PHE A 200 -23.10 17.00 0.62
C PHE A 200 -23.47 18.32 1.31
N ARG A 201 -22.73 19.41 1.07
CA ARG A 201 -22.96 20.71 1.74
C ARG A 201 -24.37 21.27 1.57
N SER A 202 -25.06 20.93 0.48
CA SER A 202 -26.46 21.33 0.23
C SER A 202 -27.49 20.46 0.96
N ASN A 203 -27.11 19.27 1.42
CA ASN A 203 -27.99 18.36 2.17
C ASN A 203 -27.15 17.59 3.19
N LEU A 204 -26.75 18.30 4.24
CA LEU A 204 -25.82 17.79 5.25
C LEU A 204 -26.40 16.59 5.99
N ARG A 205 -27.72 16.55 6.25
CA ARG A 205 -28.41 15.40 6.89
C ARG A 205 -28.18 14.12 6.11
N ARG A 206 -28.35 14.13 4.78
CA ARG A 206 -28.06 12.96 3.93
C ARG A 206 -26.58 12.62 3.95
N GLY A 207 -25.70 13.62 3.92
CA GLY A 207 -24.25 13.43 4.06
C GLY A 207 -23.91 12.67 5.35
N ILE A 208 -24.39 13.15 6.50
CA ILE A 208 -24.17 12.54 7.82
C ILE A 208 -24.68 11.10 7.84
N LEU A 209 -25.94 10.86 7.45
CA LEU A 209 -26.52 9.51 7.44
C LEU A 209 -25.74 8.54 6.54
N SER A 210 -25.32 9.01 5.36
CA SER A 210 -24.52 8.19 4.44
C SER A 210 -23.14 7.89 5.00
N PHE A 211 -22.50 8.88 5.62
CA PHE A 211 -21.18 8.70 6.24
C PHE A 211 -21.24 7.74 7.43
N ILE A 212 -22.30 7.83 8.25
CA ILE A 212 -22.57 6.87 9.32
C ILE A 212 -22.69 5.46 8.74
N VAL A 213 -23.49 5.24 7.69
CA VAL A 213 -23.61 3.92 7.06
C VAL A 213 -22.25 3.42 6.55
N LEU A 214 -21.48 4.28 5.87
CA LEU A 214 -20.15 3.92 5.38
C LEU A 214 -19.23 3.49 6.52
N VAL A 215 -19.15 4.28 7.60
CA VAL A 215 -18.29 4.00 8.74
C VAL A 215 -18.76 2.78 9.51
N SER A 216 -20.07 2.64 9.78
CA SER A 216 -20.61 1.49 10.50
C SER A 216 -20.35 0.18 9.76
N VAL A 217 -20.63 0.12 8.46
CA VAL A 217 -20.36 -1.09 7.65
C VAL A 217 -18.87 -1.37 7.58
N PHE A 218 -18.04 -0.34 7.38
CA PHE A 218 -16.59 -0.48 7.43
C PHE A 218 -16.10 -1.05 8.77
N LEU A 219 -16.56 -0.50 9.90
CA LEU A 219 -16.20 -0.98 11.24
C LEU A 219 -16.61 -2.44 11.45
N LEU A 220 -17.80 -2.85 10.98
CA LEU A 220 -18.25 -4.25 11.07
C LEU A 220 -17.31 -5.25 10.39
N THR A 221 -16.56 -4.83 9.37
CA THR A 221 -15.58 -5.72 8.70
C THR A 221 -14.23 -5.83 9.43
N ILE A 222 -13.88 -4.85 10.28
CA ILE A 222 -12.57 -4.81 10.95
C ILE A 222 -12.65 -5.20 12.43
N ILE A 223 -13.78 -4.95 13.09
CA ILE A 223 -14.01 -5.26 14.50
C ILE A 223 -13.79 -6.76 14.79
N PRO A 224 -14.30 -7.72 14.00
CA PRO A 224 -14.11 -9.14 14.31
C PRO A 224 -12.63 -9.53 14.46
N TRP A 225 -11.76 -9.00 13.59
CA TRP A 225 -10.33 -9.23 13.66
C TRP A 225 -9.70 -8.58 14.91
N MET A 226 -10.06 -7.33 15.21
CA MET A 226 -9.57 -6.63 16.40
C MET A 226 -10.01 -7.32 17.70
N THR A 227 -11.26 -7.81 17.75
CA THR A 227 -11.79 -8.59 18.87
C THR A 227 -11.02 -9.90 19.03
N ARG A 228 -10.74 -10.61 17.92
CA ARG A 228 -9.91 -11.81 17.95
C ARG A 228 -8.52 -11.50 18.49
N ASN A 229 -7.90 -10.37 18.09
CA ASN A 229 -6.58 -9.97 18.59
C ASN A 229 -6.62 -9.63 20.08
N TYR A 230 -7.69 -8.99 20.54
CA TYR A 230 -7.88 -8.72 21.96
C TYR A 230 -8.00 -10.01 22.77
N VAL A 231 -8.82 -10.96 22.33
CA VAL A 231 -9.02 -12.24 23.02
C VAL A 231 -7.76 -13.12 22.96
N LYS A 232 -7.10 -13.23 21.80
CA LYS A 232 -5.97 -14.16 21.61
C LYS A 232 -4.61 -13.57 22.01
N ALA A 233 -4.47 -12.25 22.06
CA ALA A 233 -3.19 -11.59 22.31
C ALA A 233 -3.24 -10.45 23.33
N GLY A 234 -4.40 -10.13 23.91
CA GLY A 234 -4.51 -9.05 24.91
C GLY A 234 -4.43 -7.63 24.34
N GLU A 235 -4.37 -7.49 23.02
CA GLU A 235 -4.26 -6.20 22.33
C GLU A 235 -5.43 -5.97 21.37
N PHE A 236 -6.23 -4.93 21.65
CA PHE A 236 -7.25 -4.42 20.72
C PHE A 236 -6.57 -3.56 19.65
N ALA A 237 -5.75 -4.20 18.82
CA ALA A 237 -5.03 -3.61 17.72
C ALA A 237 -5.38 -4.34 16.42
N PHE A 238 -5.40 -3.61 15.30
CA PHE A 238 -5.71 -4.20 14.00
C PHE A 238 -4.52 -5.01 13.46
N SER A 239 -3.34 -4.41 13.49
CA SER A 239 -2.07 -5.09 13.21
C SER A 239 -0.89 -4.33 13.83
N PHE A 240 0.30 -4.93 13.84
CA PHE A 240 1.55 -4.30 14.28
C PHE A 240 1.83 -2.96 13.57
N ASP A 241 1.43 -2.84 12.30
CA ASP A 241 1.68 -1.66 11.46
C ASP A 241 0.61 -0.56 11.61
N SER A 242 -0.30 -0.69 12.58
CA SER A 242 -1.48 0.19 12.75
C SER A 242 -1.47 0.97 14.06
N GLY A 243 -2.34 1.97 14.19
CA GLY A 243 -2.52 2.72 15.44
C GLY A 243 -1.29 3.53 15.85
N GLY A 244 -0.88 3.45 17.12
CA GLY A 244 0.24 4.23 17.67
C GLY A 244 1.59 3.97 16.97
N LYS A 245 1.83 2.73 16.50
CA LYS A 245 3.01 2.36 15.70
C LYS A 245 3.09 3.11 14.37
N ALA A 246 1.93 3.37 13.74
CA ALA A 246 1.90 4.16 12.52
C ALA A 246 2.32 5.61 12.81
N ILE A 247 1.83 6.20 13.91
CA ILE A 247 2.19 7.57 14.35
C ILE A 247 3.68 7.65 14.71
N GLU A 248 4.24 6.63 15.37
CA GLU A 248 5.68 6.52 15.63
C GLU A 248 6.52 6.51 14.35
N TRP A 249 6.00 5.96 13.25
CA TRP A 249 6.67 6.05 11.96
C TRP A 249 6.56 7.44 11.32
N PHE A 250 5.47 8.16 11.55
CA PHE A 250 5.29 9.52 11.03
C PHE A 250 6.18 10.54 11.73
N THR A 251 6.27 10.45 13.04
CA THR A 251 6.94 11.47 13.86
C THR A 251 7.80 10.81 14.95
N PRO A 252 8.85 10.05 14.58
CA PRO A 252 9.63 9.28 15.55
C PRO A 252 10.30 10.17 16.60
N ASN A 253 10.85 11.33 16.22
CA ASN A 253 11.52 12.22 17.17
C ASN A 253 10.50 12.92 18.07
N LEU A 254 9.34 13.32 17.55
CA LEU A 254 8.28 13.89 18.39
C LEU A 254 7.73 12.87 19.38
N MET A 255 7.52 11.63 18.94
CA MET A 255 7.09 10.54 19.80
C MET A 255 8.12 10.22 20.88
N ASN A 256 9.42 10.47 20.65
CA ASN A 256 10.47 10.35 21.67
C ASN A 256 10.38 11.39 22.80
N ILE A 257 9.65 12.49 22.60
CA ILE A 257 9.43 13.53 23.61
C ILE A 257 8.09 13.31 24.33
N ILE A 258 7.03 12.98 23.57
CA ILE A 258 5.67 12.85 24.09
C ILE A 258 5.52 11.60 24.96
N LYS A 259 6.19 10.50 24.59
CA LYS A 259 6.14 9.28 25.39
C LYS A 259 7.05 9.42 26.61
N PRO A 260 6.57 9.08 27.82
CA PRO A 260 7.38 9.16 29.02
C PRO A 260 8.62 8.26 28.91
N VAL A 261 9.73 8.68 29.51
CA VAL A 261 11.04 8.00 29.48
C VAL A 261 10.92 6.51 29.83
N ASP A 262 10.00 6.13 30.73
CA ASP A 262 9.73 4.73 31.12
C ASP A 262 9.15 3.83 30.01
N THR A 263 8.63 4.42 28.92
CA THR A 263 8.14 3.66 27.76
C THR A 263 9.15 3.58 26.62
N HIS A 264 10.24 4.34 26.70
CA HIS A 264 11.33 4.30 25.74
C HIS A 264 12.34 3.24 26.13
N ARG A 265 12.31 2.11 25.42
CA ARG A 265 13.31 1.05 25.52
C ARG A 265 13.47 0.54 26.96
N HIS A 266 12.41 -0.02 27.55
CA HIS A 266 12.65 -1.06 28.54
C HIS A 266 13.38 -2.21 27.83
N THR A 267 14.71 -2.20 27.93
CA THR A 267 15.57 -3.27 27.45
C THR A 267 15.41 -4.41 28.42
N TRP A 268 14.45 -5.28 28.12
CA TRP A 268 14.18 -6.48 28.89
C TRP A 268 15.48 -7.22 29.19
N THR A 269 15.78 -7.34 30.48
CA THR A 269 16.90 -8.15 30.96
C THR A 269 16.69 -9.62 30.59
N ALA A 270 17.76 -10.42 30.58
CA ALA A 270 17.64 -11.86 30.33
C ALA A 270 16.69 -12.53 31.34
N GLU A 271 16.67 -12.04 32.57
CA GLU A 271 15.83 -12.52 33.66
C GLU A 271 14.36 -12.14 33.50
N GLU A 272 14.06 -10.90 33.12
CA GLU A 272 12.68 -10.51 32.79
C GLU A 272 12.13 -11.27 31.58
N LYS A 273 12.97 -11.56 30.59
CA LYS A 273 12.61 -12.44 29.46
C LYS A 273 12.28 -13.85 29.94
N ARG A 274 13.12 -14.43 30.82
CA ARG A 274 12.88 -15.76 31.41
C ARG A 274 11.60 -15.80 32.22
N MET A 275 11.38 -14.85 33.13
CA MET A 275 10.15 -14.76 33.93
C MET A 275 8.91 -14.64 33.04
N MET A 276 8.95 -13.81 32.00
CA MET A 276 7.82 -13.71 31.05
C MET A 276 7.51 -15.03 30.33
N VAL A 277 8.52 -15.86 30.12
CA VAL A 277 8.40 -17.14 29.43
C VAL A 277 7.86 -18.20 30.37
N GLU A 278 8.41 -18.29 31.58
CA GLU A 278 7.88 -19.14 32.66
C GLU A 278 6.41 -18.81 32.95
N GLU A 279 6.06 -17.52 32.97
CA GLU A 279 4.67 -17.07 33.15
C GLU A 279 3.76 -17.42 31.96
N ALA A 280 4.28 -17.42 30.74
CA ALA A 280 3.54 -17.81 29.54
C ALA A 280 3.39 -19.33 29.39
N GLU A 281 4.25 -20.09 30.05
CA GLU A 281 4.23 -21.56 30.14
C GLU A 281 3.37 -22.06 31.31
N HIS A 282 3.10 -21.20 32.31
CA HIS A 282 2.27 -21.55 33.46
C HIS A 282 0.83 -21.93 33.04
N PRO A 283 0.30 -23.11 33.42
CA PRO A 283 -1.01 -23.61 32.97
C PRO A 283 -2.20 -22.67 33.28
N GLY A 284 -2.07 -21.86 34.33
CA GLY A 284 -3.07 -20.88 34.76
C GLY A 284 -2.97 -19.49 34.11
N MET A 285 -2.00 -19.24 33.22
CA MET A 285 -1.85 -17.95 32.54
C MET A 285 -1.96 -18.09 31.02
N SER A 286 -2.89 -17.33 30.44
CA SER A 286 -2.99 -17.17 29.00
C SER A 286 -1.98 -16.14 28.48
N ILE A 287 -1.57 -16.29 27.22
CA ILE A 287 -0.70 -15.32 26.54
C ILE A 287 -1.30 -13.91 26.57
N ALA A 288 -2.63 -13.78 26.49
CA ALA A 288 -3.30 -12.49 26.60
C ALA A 288 -3.20 -11.87 28.01
N GLU A 289 -3.10 -12.66 29.06
CA GLU A 289 -2.89 -12.18 30.44
C GLU A 289 -1.47 -11.73 30.67
N VAL A 290 -0.48 -12.52 30.22
CA VAL A 290 0.93 -12.14 30.25
C VAL A 290 1.12 -10.81 29.50
N VAL A 291 0.59 -10.70 28.28
CA VAL A 291 0.70 -9.46 27.50
C VAL A 291 0.02 -8.28 28.20
N ARG A 292 -1.15 -8.48 28.82
CA ARG A 292 -1.83 -7.43 29.59
C ARG A 292 -1.03 -6.99 30.81
N LYS A 293 -0.40 -7.93 31.52
CA LYS A 293 0.48 -7.69 32.67
C LYS A 293 1.69 -6.84 32.28
N TYR A 294 2.30 -7.14 31.14
CA TYR A 294 3.52 -6.45 30.66
C TYR A 294 3.25 -5.28 29.69
N LYS A 295 1.99 -4.97 29.38
CA LYS A 295 1.59 -3.95 28.39
C LYS A 295 2.19 -2.56 28.66
N ARG A 296 2.34 -2.19 29.94
CA ARG A 296 2.94 -0.91 30.37
C ARG A 296 4.44 -0.80 30.10
N LYS A 297 5.15 -1.92 29.91
CA LYS A 297 6.60 -2.00 29.69
C LYS A 297 6.99 -2.38 28.25
N ASN A 298 6.21 -1.97 27.25
CA ASN A 298 6.41 -2.31 25.81
C ASN A 298 5.91 -3.73 25.44
N GLY A 299 4.59 -3.94 25.55
CA GLY A 299 3.88 -5.23 25.38
C GLY A 299 4.10 -5.97 24.05
N VAL A 300 4.54 -5.27 23.00
CA VAL A 300 4.83 -5.85 21.68
C VAL A 300 6.05 -6.79 21.72
N THR A 301 7.02 -6.49 22.58
CA THR A 301 8.19 -7.36 22.80
C THR A 301 7.81 -8.54 23.69
N ALA A 302 6.92 -8.34 24.67
CA ALA A 302 6.36 -9.41 25.50
C ALA A 302 5.55 -10.42 24.66
N ILE A 303 4.72 -9.97 23.70
CA ILE A 303 4.01 -10.83 22.73
C ILE A 303 5.01 -11.69 21.93
N ARG A 304 6.12 -11.09 21.49
CA ARG A 304 7.13 -11.76 20.65
C ARG A 304 7.93 -12.80 21.44
N LEU A 305 8.34 -12.47 22.66
CA LEU A 305 9.13 -13.36 23.52
C LEU A 305 8.31 -14.54 24.06
N ALA A 306 7.12 -14.27 24.61
CA ALA A 306 6.27 -15.27 25.26
C ALA A 306 5.75 -16.35 24.30
N ARG A 307 5.50 -16.02 23.02
CA ARG A 307 5.08 -17.01 22.01
C ARG A 307 6.21 -17.69 21.28
N TRP A 308 7.29 -16.97 20.99
CA TRP A 308 8.42 -17.55 20.24
C TRP A 308 9.00 -18.74 21.00
N GLN A 309 9.16 -18.67 22.32
CA GLN A 309 9.69 -19.79 23.09
C GLN A 309 8.69 -20.93 23.27
N LYS A 310 7.39 -20.67 23.47
CA LYS A 310 6.38 -21.73 23.52
C LYS A 310 6.32 -22.55 22.22
N GLN A 311 6.34 -21.89 21.06
CA GLN A 311 6.33 -22.56 19.76
C GLN A 311 7.64 -23.29 19.45
N PHE A 312 8.77 -22.75 19.92
CA PHE A 312 10.08 -23.40 19.84
C PHE A 312 10.15 -24.66 20.73
N HIS A 313 9.56 -24.61 21.94
CA HIS A 313 9.53 -25.74 22.89
C HIS A 313 8.56 -26.85 22.46
N GLU A 314 7.42 -26.49 21.87
CA GLU A 314 6.46 -27.43 21.29
C GLU A 314 6.97 -28.05 19.96
N GLY A 315 8.17 -27.69 19.50
CA GLY A 315 8.79 -28.22 18.27
C GLY A 315 8.14 -27.74 16.97
N THR A 316 7.30 -26.70 17.03
CA THR A 316 6.47 -26.22 15.91
C THR A 316 7.10 -25.11 15.08
N LEU A 317 8.26 -24.59 15.48
CA LEU A 317 9.00 -23.54 14.77
C LEU A 317 10.51 -23.78 14.86
N SER A 318 11.20 -23.86 13.72
CA SER A 318 12.68 -23.84 13.69
C SER A 318 13.21 -22.40 13.84
N ALA A 319 14.39 -22.25 14.46
CA ALA A 319 15.05 -20.96 14.67
C ALA A 319 15.31 -20.20 13.35
N ASP A 320 15.41 -20.93 12.24
CA ASP A 320 15.79 -20.41 10.92
C ASP A 320 14.61 -19.77 10.15
N ASN A 321 13.37 -20.08 10.54
CA ASN A 321 12.16 -19.66 9.79
C ASN A 321 11.70 -18.22 10.08
N PHE A 322 12.44 -17.47 10.89
CA PHE A 322 12.13 -16.09 11.21
C PHE A 322 13.32 -15.17 10.93
N PRO A 323 13.32 -14.36 9.84
CA PRO A 323 14.26 -13.28 9.70
C PRO A 323 13.87 -12.22 10.74
N ILE A 324 14.42 -12.34 11.94
CA ILE A 324 14.52 -11.20 12.86
C ILE A 324 15.49 -10.26 12.15
N ASP A 325 14.95 -9.28 11.43
CA ASP A 325 15.73 -8.13 11.00
C ASP A 325 16.15 -7.37 12.28
N ARG A 326 17.27 -7.82 12.86
CA ARG A 326 17.87 -7.30 14.09
C ARG A 326 18.31 -5.84 13.93
N ASN A 327 18.28 -5.31 12.70
CA ASN A 327 18.77 -3.98 12.36
C ASN A 327 17.67 -2.95 12.04
N ARG A 328 16.38 -3.24 12.26
CA ARG A 328 15.32 -2.19 12.24
C ARG A 328 15.30 -1.34 13.51
N GLY A 329 16.49 -0.92 13.95
CA GLY A 329 16.64 0.09 14.97
C GLY A 329 16.05 1.41 14.48
N TYR A 330 15.17 1.99 15.30
CA TYR A 330 14.80 3.38 15.13
C TYR A 330 16.05 4.22 15.37
N TRP A 331 16.64 4.75 14.30
CA TRP A 331 17.61 5.85 14.35
C TRP A 331 16.87 7.11 14.81
N GLY A 332 16.53 7.15 16.10
CA GLY A 332 16.28 8.41 16.77
C GLY A 332 17.62 9.07 16.94
N THR A 333 17.80 10.26 16.36
CA THR A 333 18.74 11.20 16.96
C THR A 333 18.29 11.36 18.40
N GLU A 334 19.12 10.91 19.33
CA GLU A 334 18.88 11.06 20.76
C GLU A 334 18.80 12.56 21.07
N ILE A 335 17.60 13.14 20.96
CA ILE A 335 17.26 14.41 21.60
C ILE A 335 17.12 14.08 23.08
N GLN A 336 18.26 13.73 23.70
CA GLN A 336 18.39 13.50 25.13
C GLN A 336 18.07 14.80 25.87
N ASP A 337 17.65 14.66 27.12
CA ASP A 337 17.30 15.76 27.99
C ASP A 337 18.55 16.57 28.38
N GLN A 338 18.97 17.49 27.50
CA GLN A 338 20.17 18.33 27.70
C GLN A 338 19.87 19.60 28.52
N GLY A 339 18.84 19.61 29.37
CA GLY A 339 18.40 20.81 30.11
C GLY A 339 17.72 21.87 29.22
N ILE A 340 17.26 21.48 28.04
CA ILE A 340 16.60 22.35 27.06
C ILE A 340 15.09 22.42 27.36
N PRO A 341 14.45 23.61 27.33
CA PRO A 341 13.00 23.74 27.51
C PRO A 341 12.21 22.82 26.57
N ILE A 342 11.12 22.22 27.07
CA ILE A 342 10.30 21.25 26.35
C ILE A 342 9.79 21.79 24.99
N THR A 343 9.49 23.09 24.93
CA THR A 343 9.09 23.79 23.70
C THR A 343 10.17 23.72 22.62
N LYS A 344 11.43 23.96 22.99
CA LYS A 344 12.57 23.92 22.07
C LYS A 344 12.91 22.47 21.66
N ARG A 345 12.71 21.50 22.56
CA ARG A 345 12.80 20.06 22.23
C ARG A 345 11.75 19.67 21.18
N ILE A 346 10.50 20.07 21.36
CA ILE A 346 9.41 19.80 20.41
C ILE A 346 9.72 20.42 19.04
N ILE A 347 10.15 21.69 19.00
CA ILE A 347 10.52 22.37 17.75
C ILE A 347 11.66 21.61 17.06
N ASN A 348 12.71 21.24 17.78
CA ASN A 348 13.84 20.49 17.22
C ASN A 348 13.41 19.12 16.68
N ALA A 349 12.52 18.42 17.38
CA ALA A 349 11.99 17.14 16.92
C ALA A 349 11.13 17.28 15.66
N ILE A 350 10.26 18.29 15.59
CA ILE A 350 9.47 18.59 14.40
C ILE A 350 10.39 18.91 13.22
N LEU A 351 11.42 19.74 13.43
CA LEU A 351 12.39 20.07 12.37
C LEU A 351 13.17 18.82 11.91
N ALA A 352 13.58 17.96 12.84
CA ALA A 352 14.28 16.71 12.52
C ALA A 352 13.39 15.74 11.74
N ASP A 353 12.16 15.50 12.20
CA ASP A 353 11.17 14.66 11.51
C ASP A 353 10.81 15.24 10.14
N THR A 354 10.69 16.57 10.02
CA THR A 354 10.44 17.25 8.74
C THR A 354 11.62 17.09 7.78
N LYS A 355 12.85 17.31 8.24
CA LYS A 355 14.06 17.13 7.42
C LYS A 355 14.17 15.68 6.94
N LYS A 356 13.91 14.71 7.82
CA LYS A 356 13.88 13.29 7.48
C LYS A 356 12.79 12.99 6.46
N TYR A 357 11.58 13.50 6.66
CA TYR A 357 10.46 13.33 5.74
C TYR A 357 10.77 13.89 4.35
N ILE A 358 11.37 15.09 4.26
CA ILE A 358 11.78 15.70 2.98
C ILE A 358 12.85 14.83 2.30
N GLY A 359 13.88 14.41 3.03
CA GLY A 359 14.92 13.51 2.52
C GLY A 359 14.32 12.20 1.99
N ASN A 360 13.41 11.59 2.74
CA ASN A 360 12.73 10.37 2.35
C ASN A 360 11.76 10.56 1.18
N THR A 361 11.12 11.72 1.08
CA THR A 361 10.25 12.06 -0.06
C THR A 361 11.10 12.06 -1.32
N TYR A 362 12.24 12.73 -1.25
CA TYR A 362 13.21 12.78 -2.32
C TYR A 362 13.72 11.37 -2.67
N ARG A 363 14.15 10.55 -1.70
CA ARG A 363 14.55 9.15 -1.95
C ARG A 363 13.41 8.33 -2.56
N PHE A 364 12.22 8.50 -2.01
CA PHE A 364 11.03 7.80 -2.46
C PHE A 364 10.73 8.12 -3.91
N PHE A 365 10.86 9.37 -4.39
CA PHE A 365 10.65 9.80 -5.78
C PHE A 365 11.87 9.56 -6.70
N ALA A 366 13.09 9.63 -6.18
CA ALA A 366 14.33 9.37 -6.91
C ALA A 366 14.59 7.86 -7.12
N SER A 367 14.03 7.00 -6.27
CA SER A 367 14.09 5.55 -6.46
C SER A 367 13.21 5.15 -7.66
N LEU A 368 13.82 5.01 -8.83
CA LEU A 368 13.15 4.62 -10.08
C LEU A 368 12.96 3.09 -10.19
N ASP A 369 13.12 2.38 -9.07
CA ASP A 369 12.98 0.93 -8.93
C ASP A 369 13.80 0.06 -9.89
N SER A 370 14.82 0.64 -10.52
CA SER A 370 15.61 -0.01 -11.57
C SER A 370 16.27 -1.31 -11.14
N GLY A 371 16.43 -1.56 -9.84
CA GLY A 371 16.99 -2.79 -9.30
C GLY A 371 15.98 -3.89 -8.99
N SER A 372 14.70 -3.62 -8.72
CA SER A 372 13.77 -4.72 -8.39
C SER A 372 13.40 -5.54 -9.62
N TYR A 373 13.30 -4.89 -10.79
CA TYR A 373 12.86 -5.53 -12.03
C TYR A 373 13.83 -6.56 -12.58
N PRO A 374 15.12 -6.25 -12.81
CA PRO A 374 16.06 -7.23 -13.34
C PRO A 374 16.27 -8.37 -12.35
N GLN A 375 16.20 -8.08 -11.05
CA GLN A 375 16.35 -9.09 -10.01
C GLN A 375 15.26 -10.16 -10.02
N ILE A 376 14.05 -9.81 -10.46
CA ILE A 376 12.93 -10.76 -10.57
C ILE A 376 13.09 -11.63 -11.82
N LEU A 377 13.75 -11.09 -12.84
CA LEU A 377 14.17 -11.84 -14.02
C LEU A 377 15.47 -12.64 -13.79
N GLY A 378 16.00 -12.68 -12.57
CA GLY A 378 17.26 -13.37 -12.24
C GLY A 378 18.52 -12.69 -12.78
N LEU A 379 18.43 -11.42 -13.18
CA LEU A 379 19.53 -10.65 -13.76
C LEU A 379 20.36 -9.97 -12.66
N PRO A 380 21.67 -9.73 -12.89
CA PRO A 380 22.53 -9.04 -11.94
C PRO A 380 22.04 -7.60 -11.71
N VAL A 381 22.04 -7.17 -10.45
CA VAL A 381 21.53 -5.88 -10.03
C VAL A 381 22.50 -5.22 -9.06
N TYR A 382 22.84 -3.96 -9.35
CA TYR A 382 23.56 -3.13 -8.40
C TYR A 382 22.60 -2.52 -7.37
N ARG A 383 22.85 -2.80 -6.09
CA ARG A 383 22.16 -2.18 -4.96
C ARG A 383 23.07 -1.17 -4.29
N MET A 384 22.68 0.09 -4.42
CA MET A 384 23.37 1.21 -3.82
C MET A 384 23.28 1.15 -2.29
N ASP A 385 24.42 1.31 -1.61
CA ASP A 385 24.54 1.24 -0.15
C ASP A 385 23.84 2.46 0.51
N GLU A 386 23.27 2.26 1.70
CA GLU A 386 22.57 3.28 2.49
C GLU A 386 23.47 4.50 2.75
N LYS A 387 24.77 4.27 2.93
CA LYS A 387 25.78 5.32 3.12
C LYS A 387 25.94 6.24 1.91
N ASP A 388 25.67 5.75 0.70
CA ASP A 388 25.77 6.56 -0.51
C ASP A 388 24.54 7.45 -0.71
N TRP A 389 23.40 7.08 -0.11
CA TRP A 389 22.19 7.92 -0.07
C TRP A 389 22.34 9.17 0.81
N ASP A 390 23.29 9.17 1.74
CA ASP A 390 23.56 10.31 2.63
C ASP A 390 24.52 11.33 2.01
N LYS A 391 25.25 10.95 0.95
CA LYS A 391 26.22 11.82 0.23
C LYS A 391 25.59 12.78 -0.78
N GLY A 392 24.26 12.75 -0.94
CA GLY A 392 23.49 13.69 -1.77
C GLY A 392 23.34 13.30 -3.25
N LEU A 393 22.38 13.94 -3.94
CA LEU A 393 21.90 13.59 -5.30
C LEU A 393 23.02 13.40 -6.33
N VAL A 394 24.00 14.30 -6.38
CA VAL A 394 25.08 14.26 -7.37
C VAL A 394 25.92 12.99 -7.22
N HIS A 395 26.26 12.62 -5.98
CA HIS A 395 26.99 11.39 -5.70
C HIS A 395 26.17 10.17 -6.13
N MET A 396 24.87 10.17 -5.83
CA MET A 396 23.99 9.07 -6.20
C MET A 396 23.89 8.87 -7.71
N VAL A 397 23.74 9.97 -8.46
CA VAL A 397 23.72 9.94 -9.93
C VAL A 397 25.04 9.38 -10.46
N LYS A 398 26.18 9.82 -9.91
CA LYS A 398 27.50 9.34 -10.31
C LYS A 398 27.66 7.82 -10.08
N VAL A 399 27.35 7.33 -8.89
CA VAL A 399 27.41 5.90 -8.55
C VAL A 399 26.45 5.08 -9.43
N THR A 400 25.24 5.59 -9.63
CA THR A 400 24.23 4.96 -10.50
C THR A 400 24.72 4.83 -11.95
N ILE A 401 25.41 5.85 -12.47
CA ILE A 401 26.01 5.81 -13.81
C ILE A 401 27.15 4.81 -13.91
N GLN A 402 27.97 4.68 -12.88
CA GLN A 402 29.15 3.84 -12.89
C GLN A 402 28.84 2.36 -12.71
N GLU A 403 27.85 2.03 -11.88
CA GLU A 403 27.67 0.66 -11.37
C GLU A 403 26.48 -0.08 -12.00
N LYS A 404 25.48 0.62 -12.56
CA LYS A 404 24.29 -0.03 -13.10
C LYS A 404 24.53 -0.66 -14.47
N THR A 405 23.96 -1.85 -14.64
CA THR A 405 23.95 -2.55 -15.93
C THR A 405 23.06 -1.84 -16.97
N MET A 406 23.26 -2.15 -18.26
CA MET A 406 22.44 -1.61 -19.36
C MET A 406 20.94 -1.92 -19.20
N ILE A 407 20.60 -3.09 -18.66
CA ILE A 407 19.22 -3.49 -18.38
C ILE A 407 18.60 -2.64 -17.27
N GLU A 408 19.35 -2.38 -16.19
CA GLU A 408 18.88 -1.49 -15.13
C GLU A 408 18.65 -0.07 -15.66
N TRP A 409 19.51 0.41 -16.56
CA TRP A 409 19.34 1.69 -17.26
C TRP A 409 18.06 1.75 -18.09
N PHE A 410 17.76 0.69 -18.85
CA PHE A 410 16.52 0.60 -19.62
C PHE A 410 15.28 0.73 -18.72
N PHE A 411 15.20 -0.06 -17.64
CA PHE A 411 14.06 0.03 -16.71
C PHE A 411 14.01 1.36 -15.96
N MET A 412 15.16 1.95 -15.64
CA MET A 412 15.23 3.27 -15.02
C MET A 412 14.64 4.36 -15.92
N CYS A 413 15.05 4.39 -17.19
CA CYS A 413 14.55 5.35 -18.18
C CYS A 413 13.06 5.12 -18.49
N LEU A 414 12.63 3.86 -18.58
CA LEU A 414 11.22 3.50 -18.73
C LEU A 414 10.39 4.00 -17.54
N SER A 415 10.83 3.73 -16.30
CA SER A 415 10.15 4.21 -15.11
C SER A 415 10.10 5.74 -15.06
N ALA A 416 11.21 6.41 -15.38
CA ALA A 416 11.30 7.86 -15.33
C ALA A 416 10.35 8.51 -16.34
N SER A 417 10.33 8.02 -17.58
CA SER A 417 9.45 8.55 -18.64
C SER A 417 7.97 8.36 -18.32
N VAL A 418 7.58 7.16 -17.85
CA VAL A 418 6.20 6.85 -17.43
C VAL A 418 5.77 7.75 -16.27
N LEU A 419 6.59 7.87 -15.23
CA LEU A 419 6.26 8.69 -14.06
C LEU A 419 6.22 10.18 -14.40
N LEU A 420 7.15 10.67 -15.21
CA LEU A 420 7.17 12.06 -15.66
C LEU A 420 5.89 12.40 -16.42
N TYR A 421 5.46 11.52 -17.33
CA TYR A 421 4.19 11.69 -18.05
C TYR A 421 3.00 11.70 -17.08
N LEU A 422 2.91 10.70 -16.18
CA LEU A 422 1.81 10.60 -15.23
C LEU A 422 1.72 11.82 -14.32
N TYR A 423 2.84 12.24 -13.71
CA TYR A 423 2.86 13.39 -12.81
C TYR A 423 2.53 14.69 -13.55
N SER A 424 3.12 14.92 -14.73
CA SER A 424 2.86 16.14 -15.51
C SER A 424 1.38 16.26 -15.90
N MET A 425 0.79 15.17 -16.42
CA MET A 425 -0.62 15.16 -16.81
C MET A 425 -1.57 15.18 -15.61
N SER A 426 -1.19 14.55 -14.48
CA SER A 426 -1.95 14.63 -13.24
C SER A 426 -1.98 16.06 -12.69
N CYS A 427 -0.82 16.74 -12.65
CA CYS A 427 -0.74 18.15 -12.25
C CYS A 427 -1.60 19.05 -13.14
N TYR A 428 -1.56 18.85 -14.46
CA TYR A 428 -2.40 19.59 -15.39
C TYR A 428 -3.90 19.28 -15.18
N GLY A 429 -4.26 18.03 -14.92
CA GLY A 429 -5.62 17.62 -14.59
C GLY A 429 -6.15 18.29 -13.32
N ILE A 430 -5.32 18.34 -12.27
CA ILE A 430 -5.62 19.05 -11.02
C ILE A 430 -5.87 20.54 -11.31
N TYR A 431 -4.95 21.20 -12.02
CA TYR A 431 -5.08 22.60 -12.40
C TYR A 431 -6.38 22.90 -13.14
N VAL A 432 -6.72 22.11 -14.17
CA VAL A 432 -7.93 22.36 -14.97
C VAL A 432 -9.20 22.15 -14.15
N SER A 433 -9.25 21.15 -13.28
CA SER A 433 -10.44 20.92 -12.46
C SER A 433 -10.66 22.02 -11.43
N LEU A 434 -9.58 22.55 -10.84
CA LEU A 434 -9.65 23.74 -9.98
C LEU A 434 -10.29 24.91 -10.73
N ARG A 435 -9.91 25.12 -12.00
CA ARG A 435 -10.51 26.14 -12.88
C ARG A 435 -11.99 25.86 -13.19
N LYS A 436 -12.37 24.59 -13.36
CA LYS A 436 -13.74 24.16 -13.67
C LYS A 436 -14.67 24.00 -12.44
N LYS A 437 -14.17 24.26 -11.23
CA LYS A 437 -14.91 24.04 -9.96
C LYS A 437 -15.38 22.59 -9.75
N GLU A 438 -14.73 21.61 -10.39
CA GLU A 438 -14.99 20.18 -10.20
C GLU A 438 -14.23 19.61 -8.98
N PHE A 439 -13.93 20.48 -8.01
CA PHE A 439 -12.98 20.29 -6.92
C PHE A 439 -13.22 19.00 -6.13
N ILE A 440 -14.48 18.67 -5.86
CA ILE A 440 -14.83 17.52 -5.01
C ILE A 440 -14.35 16.19 -5.61
N LYS A 441 -14.44 16.01 -6.93
CA LYS A 441 -13.96 14.77 -7.60
C LYS A 441 -12.46 14.63 -7.46
N ILE A 442 -11.73 15.74 -7.52
CA ILE A 442 -10.27 15.76 -7.45
C ILE A 442 -9.75 15.65 -6.04
N VAL A 443 -10.37 16.32 -5.08
CA VAL A 443 -10.00 16.17 -3.66
C VAL A 443 -10.13 14.72 -3.25
N LEU A 444 -11.14 13.98 -3.73
CA LEU A 444 -11.25 12.55 -3.47
C LEU A 444 -10.01 11.77 -3.93
N PHE A 445 -9.57 11.97 -5.18
CA PHE A 445 -8.40 11.24 -5.71
C PHE A 445 -7.08 11.73 -5.10
N ILE A 446 -6.95 13.03 -4.82
CA ILE A 446 -5.80 13.57 -4.08
C ILE A 446 -5.75 12.99 -2.67
N SER A 447 -6.88 12.90 -1.97
CA SER A 447 -6.96 12.26 -0.65
C SER A 447 -6.51 10.80 -0.70
N VAL A 448 -6.84 10.06 -1.75
CA VAL A 448 -6.33 8.69 -1.96
C VAL A 448 -4.82 8.67 -2.17
N ILE A 449 -4.29 9.57 -2.99
CA ILE A 449 -2.86 9.65 -3.27
C ILE A 449 -2.11 10.01 -2.00
N LEU A 450 -2.54 11.04 -1.27
CA LEU A 450 -1.96 11.47 0.00
C LEU A 450 -2.03 10.35 1.04
N LEU A 451 -3.17 9.67 1.13
CA LEU A 451 -3.31 8.50 1.99
C LEU A 451 -2.19 7.49 1.70
N CYS A 452 -1.91 7.20 0.44
CA CYS A 452 -0.93 6.18 0.08
C CYS A 452 0.53 6.67 0.12
N THR A 453 0.80 7.96 -0.11
CA THR A 453 2.16 8.52 -0.13
C THR A 453 2.69 8.87 1.26
N LEU A 454 1.89 9.50 2.12
CA LEU A 454 2.32 10.01 3.42
C LEU A 454 2.95 8.90 4.30
N PRO A 455 2.30 7.73 4.50
CA PRO A 455 2.86 6.65 5.32
C PRO A 455 4.00 5.92 4.63
N ALA A 456 4.06 5.91 3.30
CA ALA A 456 5.20 5.35 2.59
C ALA A 456 6.43 6.19 2.93
N VAL A 457 6.41 7.50 2.62
CA VAL A 457 7.53 8.42 2.85
C VAL A 457 8.00 8.45 4.32
N ALA A 458 7.07 8.38 5.27
CA ALA A 458 7.37 8.40 6.70
C ALA A 458 8.19 7.18 7.18
N ARG A 459 8.01 6.00 6.58
CA ARG A 459 8.58 4.74 7.08
C ARG A 459 10.06 4.51 6.74
N PHE A 460 10.65 5.28 5.82
CA PHE A 460 11.93 4.90 5.21
C PHE A 460 13.14 5.51 5.89
N SER A 461 13.92 4.74 6.66
CA SER A 461 15.36 5.00 6.77
C SER A 461 16.18 3.93 6.07
N SER A 462 15.83 2.64 6.18
CA SER A 462 16.74 1.56 5.76
C SER A 462 16.35 0.72 4.53
N THR A 463 15.11 0.76 4.02
CA THR A 463 14.69 -0.03 2.83
C THR A 463 13.59 0.65 2.03
N VAL A 464 13.95 1.51 1.07
CA VAL A 464 12.99 2.08 0.11
C VAL A 464 12.62 1.01 -0.92
N ALA A 465 11.51 0.30 -0.69
CA ALA A 465 10.94 -0.62 -1.67
C ALA A 465 9.95 0.13 -2.57
N PRO A 466 10.19 0.28 -3.87
CA PRO A 466 9.33 1.12 -4.71
C PRO A 466 7.92 0.57 -4.91
N ARG A 467 7.67 -0.67 -4.49
CA ARG A 467 6.33 -1.28 -4.37
C ARG A 467 5.30 -0.43 -3.64
N TYR A 468 5.72 0.43 -2.71
CA TYR A 468 4.81 1.29 -1.98
C TYR A 468 4.19 2.40 -2.86
N ARG A 469 4.69 2.60 -4.09
CA ARG A 469 4.07 3.46 -5.11
C ARG A 469 2.93 2.79 -5.87
N ILE A 470 2.94 1.46 -6.02
CA ILE A 470 1.96 0.75 -6.88
C ILE A 470 0.51 1.09 -6.52
N PRO A 471 0.13 1.16 -5.22
CA PRO A 471 -1.24 1.51 -4.86
C PRO A 471 -1.71 2.87 -5.34
N ILE A 472 -0.78 3.78 -5.67
CA ILE A 472 -1.06 5.15 -6.13
C ILE A 472 -1.27 5.19 -7.65
N ILE A 473 -0.66 4.27 -8.40
CA ILE A 473 -0.61 4.29 -9.87
C ILE A 473 -2.00 4.38 -10.52
N PRO A 474 -3.02 3.57 -10.15
CA PRO A 474 -4.34 3.67 -10.77
C PRO A 474 -4.97 5.06 -10.61
N TYR A 475 -4.74 5.72 -9.48
CA TYR A 475 -5.31 7.03 -9.18
C TYR A 475 -4.59 8.17 -9.91
N LEU A 476 -3.27 8.04 -10.10
CA LEU A 476 -2.52 8.92 -10.99
C LEU A 476 -3.02 8.79 -12.42
N ILE A 477 -3.22 7.57 -12.92
CA ILE A 477 -3.74 7.35 -14.28
C ILE A 477 -5.09 8.06 -14.48
N ILE A 478 -6.01 7.99 -13.49
CA ILE A 478 -7.30 8.70 -13.57
C ILE A 478 -7.10 10.22 -13.71
N LEU A 479 -6.25 10.81 -12.87
CA LEU A 479 -5.97 12.25 -12.91
C LEU A 479 -5.26 12.67 -14.21
N SER A 480 -4.29 11.87 -14.67
CA SER A 480 -3.60 12.06 -15.94
C SER A 480 -4.55 11.99 -17.13
N CYS A 481 -5.51 11.06 -17.12
CA CYS A 481 -6.53 10.96 -18.16
C CYS A 481 -7.43 12.21 -18.19
N TYR A 482 -7.80 12.74 -17.03
CA TYR A 482 -8.55 14.00 -16.96
C TYR A 482 -7.74 15.18 -17.51
N GLY A 483 -6.45 15.27 -17.17
CA GLY A 483 -5.53 16.25 -17.74
C GLY A 483 -5.41 16.13 -19.26
N LEU A 484 -5.24 14.92 -19.78
CA LEU A 484 -5.18 14.65 -21.22
C LEU A 484 -6.48 15.05 -21.93
N ALA A 485 -7.63 14.71 -21.36
CA ALA A 485 -8.93 15.09 -21.90
C ALA A 485 -9.10 16.61 -21.97
N ALA A 486 -8.68 17.32 -20.92
CA ALA A 486 -8.70 18.77 -20.90
C ALA A 486 -7.77 19.39 -21.96
N LEU A 487 -6.57 18.84 -22.12
CA LEU A 487 -5.58 19.32 -23.08
C LEU A 487 -6.09 19.15 -24.52
N LYS A 488 -6.68 17.99 -24.83
CA LYS A 488 -7.28 17.70 -26.14
C LYS A 488 -8.42 18.68 -26.49
N CYS A 489 -9.27 19.01 -25.52
CA CYS A 489 -10.33 20.01 -25.71
C CYS A 489 -9.77 21.41 -25.98
N ARG A 490 -8.63 21.78 -25.38
CA ARG A 490 -7.98 23.08 -25.61
C ARG A 490 -7.43 23.18 -27.03
N PHE A 491 -6.70 22.17 -27.49
CA PHE A 491 -6.14 22.15 -28.85
C PHE A 491 -7.23 22.14 -29.93
N ARG A 492 -8.32 21.39 -29.72
CA ARG A 492 -9.46 21.38 -30.65
C ARG A 492 -10.13 22.74 -30.76
N LYS A 493 -10.22 23.51 -29.66
CA LYS A 493 -10.76 24.88 -29.69
C LYS A 493 -9.85 25.85 -30.44
N SER A 494 -8.53 25.78 -30.25
CA SER A 494 -7.55 26.62 -30.97
C SER A 494 -7.66 26.44 -32.49
N THR A 495 -7.74 25.19 -32.95
CA THR A 495 -7.83 24.88 -34.38
C THR A 495 -9.15 25.33 -35.01
N THR A 496 -10.28 25.23 -34.30
CA THR A 496 -11.54 25.81 -34.80
C THR A 496 -11.53 27.33 -34.83
N VAL A 497 -10.88 28.00 -33.86
CA VAL A 497 -10.77 29.46 -33.86
C VAL A 497 -9.82 29.92 -34.98
N GLU A 498 -8.69 29.25 -35.16
CA GLU A 498 -7.74 29.50 -36.25
C GLU A 498 -8.37 29.27 -37.63
N ALA A 499 -9.15 28.19 -37.80
CA ALA A 499 -9.89 27.94 -39.04
C ALA A 499 -10.98 28.99 -39.30
N GLN A 500 -11.72 29.43 -38.27
CA GLN A 500 -12.69 30.51 -38.40
C GLN A 500 -12.05 31.87 -38.70
N THR A 501 -10.85 32.13 -38.16
CA THR A 501 -10.12 33.36 -38.50
C THR A 501 -9.54 33.32 -39.91
N LEU A 502 -9.09 32.15 -40.40
CA LEU A 502 -8.61 31.99 -41.78
C LEU A 502 -9.75 32.16 -42.80
N ASP A 503 -10.93 31.57 -42.55
CA ASP A 503 -12.12 31.74 -43.42
C ASP A 503 -12.70 33.16 -43.39
N SER A 504 -12.34 33.98 -42.39
CA SER A 504 -12.74 35.40 -42.34
C SER A 504 -11.71 36.36 -42.96
N THR A 505 -10.54 35.82 -43.35
CA THR A 505 -9.44 36.59 -43.97
C THR A 505 -9.14 36.17 -45.42
N LEU A 506 -9.77 35.09 -45.91
CA LEU A 506 -9.93 34.74 -47.31
C LEU A 506 -11.30 35.21 -47.81
#